data_AF-A0A0M4JNV7-F1
#
_entry.id   AF-A0A0M4JNV7-F1
#
_cell.length_a   1.000
_cell.length_b   1.000
_cell.length_c   1.000
_cell.angle_alpha   90.00
_cell.angle_beta   90.00
_cell.angle_gamma   90.00
#
_symmetry.space_group_name_H-M   'P 1'
#
loop_
_entity.id
_entity.type
_entity.pdbx_description
1 polymer ?
#
loop_
_entity_poly.entity_id
_entity_poly.type
_entity_poly.pdbx_seq_one_letter_code
_entity_poly.pdbx_strand_id
1 'polypeptide(L)'
;QAYIWFGVGACTFFLFSPASAEGLPYILALPFDASQLVGFAVAWLFCMVVTFHVVVMTMVLDSFNVSIIAQLRMQLALLNRKIVSLAKGVNEKLQQCSDTSEYSDLHSRLEKCVLHHQAIIKNADLLEKCLGTMLLGQSLSIGAAACFQMFQIATSANGLQQTGKFCCYLFAMLAELYVNCWFGDDLITESENLALAAYDAVTSLHGCPISIKRSLLLLMQRAQRPLCITAGGFFPLSRESFVAVLNVSYSFFAILRNFKNEDQ
;
A
#
# COMPACT_ATOMS: atom_id res chain seq x y z
N GLN A 1 -9.88 -1.18 -11.38
CA GLN A 1 -9.97 -1.70 -12.77
C GLN A 1 -8.81 -1.21 -13.65
N ALA A 2 -8.52 0.09 -13.75
CA ALA A 2 -7.41 0.61 -14.56
C ALA A 2 -6.02 0.05 -14.20
N TYR A 3 -5.72 -0.14 -12.92
CA TYR A 3 -4.47 -0.71 -12.43
C TYR A 3 -4.21 -2.15 -12.94
N ILE A 4 -5.26 -2.97 -13.00
CA ILE A 4 -5.19 -4.35 -13.50
C ILE A 4 -4.91 -4.36 -15.01
N TRP A 5 -5.57 -3.49 -15.77
CA TRP A 5 -5.34 -3.36 -17.22
C TRP A 5 -3.92 -2.85 -17.54
N PHE A 6 -3.35 -1.98 -16.70
CA PHE A 6 -1.98 -1.52 -16.85
C PHE A 6 -0.97 -2.65 -16.62
N GLY A 7 -1.15 -3.46 -15.57
CA GLY A 7 -0.31 -4.63 -15.31
C GLY A 7 -0.38 -5.69 -16.44
N VAL A 8 -1.60 -6.01 -16.90
CA VAL A 8 -1.81 -6.96 -18.01
C VAL A 8 -1.22 -6.42 -19.33
N GLY A 9 -1.34 -5.12 -19.59
CA GLY A 9 -0.74 -4.47 -20.76
C GLY A 9 0.79 -4.50 -20.75
N ALA A 10 1.41 -4.25 -19.59
CA ALA A 10 2.87 -4.34 -19.45
C ALA A 10 3.37 -5.78 -19.63
N CYS A 11 2.66 -6.77 -19.07
CA CYS A 11 3.03 -8.18 -19.19
C CYS A 11 2.91 -8.71 -20.63
N THR A 12 1.83 -8.35 -21.33
CA THR A 12 1.67 -8.71 -22.74
C THR A 12 2.76 -8.06 -23.60
N PHE A 13 3.11 -6.80 -23.34
CA PHE A 13 4.21 -6.13 -24.05
C PHE A 13 5.57 -6.79 -23.83
N PHE A 14 5.85 -7.30 -22.63
CA PHE A 14 7.08 -8.05 -22.34
C PHE A 14 7.12 -9.43 -23.00
N LEU A 15 6.00 -10.16 -23.02
CA LEU A 15 5.92 -11.49 -23.65
C LEU A 15 6.07 -11.45 -25.17
N PHE A 16 5.61 -10.37 -25.81
CA PHE A 16 5.75 -10.15 -27.25
C PHE A 16 7.06 -9.48 -27.65
N SER A 17 7.89 -9.10 -26.67
CA SER A 17 9.21 -8.50 -26.89
C SER A 17 10.31 -9.54 -26.69
N PRO A 18 10.86 -10.15 -27.76
CA PRO A 18 11.94 -11.12 -27.61
C PRO A 18 13.19 -10.45 -27.01
N ALA A 19 13.79 -11.11 -26.01
CA ALA A 19 15.03 -10.70 -25.37
C ALA A 19 16.23 -11.57 -25.80
N SER A 20 15.97 -12.80 -26.25
CA SER A 20 16.99 -13.69 -26.82
C SER A 20 17.12 -13.50 -28.34
N ALA A 21 18.32 -13.74 -28.87
CA ALA A 21 18.59 -13.80 -30.30
C ALA A 21 17.75 -14.88 -31.03
N GLU A 22 17.26 -15.88 -30.29
CA GLU A 22 16.40 -16.95 -30.80
C GLU A 22 14.90 -16.58 -30.79
N GLY A 23 14.53 -15.38 -30.31
CA GLY A 23 13.13 -14.94 -30.25
C GLY A 23 12.39 -15.29 -28.95
N LEU A 24 13.07 -15.87 -27.96
CA LEU A 24 12.50 -16.17 -26.64
C LEU A 24 12.36 -14.90 -25.77
N PRO A 25 11.31 -14.81 -24.92
CA PRO A 25 11.09 -13.67 -24.03
C PRO A 25 12.11 -13.55 -22.90
N TYR A 26 12.79 -14.65 -22.54
CA TYR A 26 13.85 -14.70 -21.53
C TYR A 26 15.08 -15.43 -22.07
N ILE A 27 16.26 -15.04 -21.58
CA ILE A 27 17.52 -15.76 -21.85
C ILE A 27 17.56 -16.95 -20.89
N LEU A 28 17.32 -18.16 -21.42
CA LEU A 28 17.23 -19.38 -20.62
C LEU A 28 18.24 -20.43 -21.13
N ALA A 29 19.02 -21.02 -20.23
CA ALA A 29 19.86 -22.17 -20.55
C ALA A 29 18.99 -23.43 -20.52
N LEU A 30 18.58 -23.90 -21.69
CA LEU A 30 17.73 -25.08 -21.83
C LEU A 30 18.57 -26.34 -22.11
N PRO A 31 18.20 -27.50 -21.56
CA PRO A 31 18.90 -28.76 -21.83
C PRO A 31 18.61 -29.33 -23.25
N PHE A 32 17.81 -28.64 -24.06
CA PHE A 32 17.43 -29.02 -25.42
C PHE A 32 17.61 -27.85 -26.39
N ASP A 33 17.84 -28.15 -27.68
CA ASP A 33 18.03 -27.14 -28.73
C ASP A 33 16.74 -26.35 -28.98
N ALA A 34 16.71 -25.09 -28.54
CA ALA A 34 15.61 -24.15 -28.77
C ALA A 34 15.59 -23.59 -30.21
N SER A 35 16.56 -23.97 -31.04
CA SER A 35 16.60 -23.66 -32.48
C SER A 35 15.61 -24.49 -33.30
N GLN A 36 15.15 -25.64 -32.79
CA GLN A 36 14.12 -26.46 -33.44
C GLN A 36 12.70 -25.95 -33.12
N LEU A 37 11.80 -25.94 -34.12
CA LEU A 37 10.45 -25.37 -34.01
C LEU A 37 9.63 -25.93 -32.82
N VAL A 38 9.73 -27.23 -32.57
CA VAL A 38 9.00 -27.88 -31.46
C VAL A 38 9.62 -27.53 -30.11
N GLY A 39 10.96 -27.52 -30.02
CA GLY A 39 11.68 -27.10 -28.82
C GLY A 39 11.39 -25.64 -28.46
N PHE A 40 11.40 -24.76 -29.47
CA PHE A 40 11.01 -23.35 -29.34
C PHE A 40 9.58 -23.20 -28.83
N ALA A 41 8.61 -23.90 -29.44
CA ALA A 41 7.20 -23.81 -29.04
C ALA A 41 6.97 -24.28 -27.60
N VAL A 42 7.62 -25.38 -27.19
CA VAL A 42 7.53 -25.90 -25.81
C VAL A 42 8.18 -24.91 -24.82
N ALA A 43 9.38 -24.40 -25.12
CA ALA A 43 10.06 -23.42 -24.28
C ALA A 43 9.26 -22.12 -24.14
N TRP A 44 8.70 -21.63 -25.24
CA TRP A 44 7.86 -20.43 -25.25
C TRP A 44 6.58 -20.62 -24.43
N LEU A 45 5.90 -21.76 -24.58
CA LEU A 45 4.70 -22.09 -23.82
C LEU A 45 4.99 -22.23 -22.33
N PHE A 46 6.11 -22.86 -21.98
CA PHE A 46 6.58 -22.94 -20.60
C PHE A 46 6.84 -21.55 -20.00
N CYS A 47 7.59 -20.70 -20.70
CA CYS A 47 7.84 -19.31 -20.27
C CYS A 47 6.54 -18.52 -20.09
N MET A 48 5.59 -18.64 -21.03
CA MET A 48 4.27 -18.04 -20.94
C MET A 48 3.53 -18.47 -19.66
N VAL A 49 3.46 -19.77 -19.39
CA VAL A 49 2.74 -20.32 -18.22
C VAL A 49 3.41 -19.86 -16.92
N VAL A 50 4.74 -19.92 -16.83
CA VAL A 50 5.49 -19.51 -15.64
C VAL A 50 5.30 -18.01 -15.39
N THR A 51 5.48 -17.16 -16.41
CA THR A 51 5.30 -15.71 -16.26
C THR A 51 3.87 -15.38 -15.86
N PHE A 52 2.88 -16.00 -16.49
CA PHE A 52 1.48 -15.79 -16.13
C PHE A 52 1.21 -16.18 -14.68
N HIS A 53 1.71 -17.35 -14.25
CA HIS A 53 1.56 -17.81 -12.87
C HIS A 53 2.19 -16.84 -11.87
N VAL A 54 3.42 -16.39 -12.11
CA VAL A 54 4.12 -15.43 -11.23
C VAL A 54 3.35 -14.12 -11.16
N VAL A 55 2.93 -13.56 -12.29
CA VAL A 55 2.18 -12.29 -12.35
C VAL A 55 0.86 -12.41 -11.59
N VAL A 56 0.10 -13.48 -11.80
CA VAL A 56 -1.17 -13.70 -11.10
C VAL A 56 -0.95 -13.79 -9.59
N MET A 57 0.06 -14.54 -9.15
CA MET A 57 0.35 -14.70 -7.72
C MET A 57 0.77 -13.38 -7.08
N THR A 58 1.62 -12.59 -7.73
CA THR A 58 2.01 -11.25 -7.25
C THR A 58 0.79 -10.33 -7.17
N MET A 59 -0.03 -10.26 -8.23
CA MET A 59 -1.23 -9.42 -8.23
C MET A 59 -2.24 -9.82 -7.14
N VAL A 60 -2.39 -11.11 -6.85
CA VAL A 60 -3.25 -11.61 -5.78
C VAL A 60 -2.74 -11.14 -4.42
N LEU A 61 -1.44 -11.25 -4.18
CA LEU A 61 -0.79 -10.83 -2.95
C LEU A 61 -0.91 -9.32 -2.72
N ASP A 62 -0.67 -8.51 -3.74
CA ASP A 62 -0.81 -7.05 -3.68
C ASP A 62 -2.25 -6.64 -3.41
N SER A 63 -3.18 -7.25 -4.14
CA SER A 63 -4.60 -6.98 -3.99
C SER A 63 -5.08 -7.34 -2.58
N PHE A 64 -4.58 -8.45 -2.02
CA PHE A 64 -4.89 -8.88 -0.67
C PHE A 64 -4.36 -7.88 0.37
N ASN A 65 -3.09 -7.46 0.26
CA ASN A 65 -2.48 -6.47 1.15
C ASN A 65 -3.25 -5.14 1.14
N VAL A 66 -3.49 -4.59 -0.06
CA VAL A 66 -4.24 -3.35 -0.25
C VAL A 66 -5.67 -3.48 0.30
N SER A 67 -6.32 -4.63 0.09
CA SER A 67 -7.68 -4.86 0.58
C SER A 67 -7.77 -4.84 2.10
N ILE A 68 -6.82 -5.46 2.81
CA ILE A 68 -6.85 -5.46 4.29
C ILE A 68 -6.58 -4.05 4.83
N ILE A 69 -5.61 -3.32 4.27
CA ILE A 69 -5.33 -1.93 4.67
C ILE A 69 -6.58 -1.06 4.43
N ALA A 70 -7.23 -1.20 3.28
CA ALA A 70 -8.47 -0.50 2.96
C ALA A 70 -9.62 -0.87 3.91
N GLN A 71 -9.73 -2.13 4.32
CA GLN A 71 -10.71 -2.58 5.31
C GLN A 71 -10.47 -1.95 6.69
N LEU A 72 -9.22 -1.89 7.16
CA LEU A 72 -8.86 -1.21 8.41
C LEU A 72 -9.24 0.27 8.36
N ARG A 73 -8.90 0.95 7.27
CA ARG A 73 -9.28 2.35 7.03
C ARG A 73 -10.79 2.53 7.05
N MET A 74 -11.53 1.63 6.40
CA MET A 74 -13.00 1.69 6.41
C MET A 74 -13.59 1.54 7.82
N GLN A 75 -13.03 0.63 8.64
CA GLN A 75 -13.47 0.46 10.03
C GLN A 75 -13.17 1.69 10.88
N LEU A 76 -12.01 2.35 10.68
CA LEU A 76 -11.71 3.63 11.31
C LEU A 76 -12.68 4.72 10.88
N ALA A 77 -12.97 4.85 9.58
CA ALA A 77 -13.91 5.83 9.08
C ALA A 77 -15.34 5.61 9.63
N LEU A 78 -15.77 4.35 9.76
CA LEU A 78 -17.04 4.02 10.40
C LEU A 78 -17.05 4.38 11.88
N LEU A 79 -15.96 4.12 12.60
CA LEU A 79 -15.82 4.52 14.01
C LEU A 79 -15.85 6.04 14.16
N ASN A 80 -15.13 6.77 13.31
CA ASN A 80 -15.09 8.23 13.27
C ASN A 80 -16.51 8.80 13.09
N ARG A 81 -17.25 8.32 12.07
CA ARG A 81 -18.66 8.71 11.84
C ARG A 81 -19.57 8.39 13.03
N LYS A 82 -19.37 7.26 13.71
CA LYS A 82 -20.14 6.89 14.91
C LYS A 82 -19.88 7.87 16.05
N ILE A 83 -18.64 8.28 16.29
CA ILE A 83 -18.28 9.25 17.33
C ILE A 83 -18.88 10.62 17.03
N VAL A 84 -18.78 11.09 15.79
CA VAL A 84 -19.39 12.37 15.37
C VAL A 84 -20.92 12.31 15.48
N SER A 85 -21.55 11.20 15.10
CA SER A 85 -23.00 11.02 15.24
C SER A 85 -23.45 10.98 16.70
N LEU A 86 -22.67 10.35 17.59
CA LEU A 86 -22.90 10.34 19.03
C LEU A 86 -22.83 11.76 19.60
N ALA A 87 -21.80 12.52 19.25
CA ALA A 87 -21.62 13.91 19.66
C ALA A 87 -22.81 14.80 19.25
N LYS A 88 -23.24 14.71 17.98
CA LYS A 88 -24.38 15.49 17.48
C LYS A 88 -25.70 15.12 18.15
N GLY A 89 -26.01 13.83 18.23
CA GLY A 89 -27.28 13.37 18.82
C GLY A 89 -27.42 13.72 20.29
N VAL A 90 -26.31 13.82 21.03
CA VAL A 90 -26.33 14.25 22.44
C VAL A 90 -26.49 15.77 22.56
N ASN A 91 -25.89 16.55 21.67
CA ASN A 91 -26.05 18.00 21.66
C ASN A 91 -27.51 18.42 21.35
N GLU A 92 -28.17 17.72 20.41
CA GLU A 92 -29.59 17.92 20.11
C GLU A 92 -30.50 17.54 21.30
N LYS A 93 -30.19 16.44 21.97
CA LYS A 93 -30.97 15.94 23.11
C LYS A 93 -30.75 16.71 24.41
N LEU A 94 -29.55 17.26 24.66
CA LEU A 94 -29.34 18.12 25.84
C LEU A 94 -30.19 19.39 25.84
N GLN A 95 -30.70 19.82 24.67
CA GLN A 95 -31.68 20.91 24.58
C GLN A 95 -33.10 20.49 25.00
N GLN A 96 -33.38 19.20 25.14
CA GLN A 96 -34.68 18.64 25.57
C GLN A 96 -34.46 17.73 26.80
N CYS A 97 -34.64 18.29 28.02
CA CYS A 97 -34.61 17.63 29.35
C CYS A 97 -34.10 16.17 29.43
N SER A 98 -32.89 15.96 29.97
CA SER A 98 -32.20 14.67 30.00
C SER A 98 -32.65 13.72 31.11
N ASP A 99 -33.16 12.55 30.72
CA ASP A 99 -33.44 11.41 31.60
C ASP A 99 -32.20 10.54 31.88
N THR A 100 -32.17 9.88 33.05
CA THR A 100 -31.07 8.97 33.45
C THR A 100 -30.90 7.78 32.51
N SER A 101 -31.98 7.34 31.85
CA SER A 101 -31.97 6.24 30.86
C SER A 101 -31.09 6.57 29.64
N GLU A 102 -31.03 7.82 29.20
CA GLU A 102 -30.29 8.20 27.98
C GLU A 102 -28.77 8.15 28.17
N TYR A 103 -28.28 8.52 29.36
CA TYR A 103 -26.85 8.42 29.69
C TYR A 103 -26.36 6.98 29.73
N SER A 104 -27.23 6.03 30.12
CA SER A 104 -26.88 4.60 30.13
C SER A 104 -26.70 4.05 28.71
N ASP A 105 -27.57 4.44 27.76
CA ASP A 105 -27.45 4.05 26.35
C ASP A 105 -26.22 4.70 25.70
N LEU A 106 -25.99 5.99 25.97
CA LEU A 106 -24.79 6.70 25.50
C LEU A 106 -23.50 6.02 25.97
N HIS A 107 -23.44 5.63 27.25
CA HIS A 107 -22.30 4.91 27.81
C HIS A 107 -22.09 3.56 27.10
N SER A 108 -23.15 2.77 26.90
CA SER A 108 -23.10 1.49 26.16
C SER A 108 -22.62 1.66 24.72
N ARG A 109 -23.09 2.70 24.03
CA ARG A 109 -22.66 2.98 22.65
C ARG A 109 -21.20 3.44 22.58
N LEU A 110 -20.74 4.25 23.54
CA LEU A 110 -19.34 4.67 23.63
C LEU A 110 -18.42 3.49 23.95
N GLU A 111 -18.82 2.61 24.88
CA GLU A 111 -18.10 1.38 25.19
C GLU A 111 -17.91 0.51 23.95
N LYS A 112 -18.97 0.31 23.14
CA LYS A 112 -18.87 -0.39 21.85
C LYS A 112 -17.91 0.29 20.89
N CYS A 113 -17.84 1.62 20.87
CA CYS A 113 -16.88 2.36 20.04
C CYS A 113 -15.43 2.14 20.50
N VAL A 114 -15.19 2.15 21.82
CA VAL A 114 -13.87 1.87 22.41
C VAL A 114 -13.42 0.44 22.10
N LEU A 115 -14.30 -0.55 22.29
CA LEU A 115 -14.02 -1.95 21.96
C LEU A 115 -13.75 -2.13 20.46
N HIS A 116 -14.50 -1.44 19.61
CA HIS A 116 -14.25 -1.46 18.16
C HIS A 116 -12.89 -0.85 17.82
N HIS A 117 -12.52 0.28 18.43
CA HIS A 117 -11.19 0.89 18.23
C HIS A 117 -10.05 -0.06 18.66
N GLN A 118 -10.19 -0.72 19.81
CA GLN A 118 -9.22 -1.71 20.28
C GLN A 118 -9.10 -2.90 19.33
N ALA A 119 -10.21 -3.38 18.77
CA ALA A 119 -10.20 -4.44 17.76
C ALA A 119 -9.48 -4.00 16.48
N ILE A 120 -9.69 -2.76 16.02
CA ILE A 120 -8.98 -2.20 14.86
C ILE A 120 -7.47 -2.14 15.12
N ILE A 121 -7.05 -1.64 16.28
CA ILE A 121 -5.64 -1.59 16.67
C ILE A 121 -5.03 -3.00 16.66
N LYS A 122 -5.71 -3.96 17.30
CA LYS A 122 -5.24 -5.35 17.34
C LYS A 122 -5.13 -5.96 15.94
N ASN A 123 -6.07 -5.65 15.04
CA ASN A 123 -6.03 -6.14 13.66
C ASN A 123 -4.88 -5.51 12.87
N ALA A 124 -4.57 -4.22 13.09
CA ALA A 124 -3.41 -3.57 12.51
C ALA A 124 -2.09 -4.20 12.99
N ASP A 125 -1.96 -4.47 14.30
CA ASP A 125 -0.79 -5.15 14.85
C ASP A 125 -0.62 -6.58 14.30
N LEU A 126 -1.73 -7.30 14.10
CA LEU A 126 -1.71 -8.63 13.48
C LEU A 126 -1.33 -8.57 12.00
N LEU A 127 -1.85 -7.57 11.27
CA LEU A 127 -1.49 -7.32 9.88
C LEU A 127 0.02 -7.07 9.75
N GLU A 128 0.58 -6.21 10.59
CA GLU A 128 2.00 -5.91 10.58
C GLU A 128 2.87 -7.12 10.94
N LYS A 129 2.44 -7.95 11.91
CA LYS A 129 3.16 -9.19 12.25
C LYS A 129 3.14 -10.24 11.15
N CYS A 130 2.01 -10.38 10.45
CA CYS A 130 1.85 -11.39 9.41
C CYS A 130 2.43 -10.95 8.07
N LEU A 131 2.22 -9.70 7.67
CA LEU A 131 2.54 -9.19 6.34
C LEU A 131 3.72 -8.21 6.33
N GLY A 132 4.18 -7.72 7.49
CA GLY A 132 5.27 -6.76 7.56
C GLY A 132 6.57 -7.26 6.91
N THR A 133 6.99 -8.50 7.20
CA THR A 133 8.19 -9.09 6.56
C THR A 133 8.02 -9.25 5.06
N MET A 134 6.81 -9.60 4.61
CA MET A 134 6.48 -9.74 3.19
C MET A 134 6.53 -8.38 2.48
N LEU A 135 5.94 -7.34 3.06
CA LEU A 135 5.95 -5.97 2.55
C LEU A 135 7.38 -5.40 2.50
N LEU A 136 8.22 -5.74 3.48
CA LEU A 136 9.64 -5.40 3.47
C LEU A 136 10.37 -6.06 2.30
N GLY A 137 10.19 -7.37 2.12
CA GLY A 137 10.77 -8.11 1.00
C GLY A 137 10.33 -7.56 -0.35
N GLN A 138 9.03 -7.27 -0.49
CA GLN A 138 8.46 -6.66 -1.70
C GLN A 138 9.08 -5.29 -1.97
N SER A 139 9.11 -4.40 -0.99
CA SER A 139 9.65 -3.04 -1.17
C SER A 139 11.14 -3.05 -1.50
N LEU A 140 11.92 -3.93 -0.88
CA LEU A 140 13.34 -4.11 -1.20
C LEU A 140 13.52 -4.65 -2.62
N SER A 141 12.69 -5.62 -3.02
CA SER A 141 12.72 -6.19 -4.37
C SER A 141 12.37 -5.15 -5.45
N ILE A 142 11.37 -4.29 -5.20
CA ILE A 142 11.00 -3.19 -6.09
C ILE A 142 12.13 -2.17 -6.18
N GLY A 143 12.73 -1.79 -5.04
CA GLY A 143 13.86 -0.87 -5.02
C GLY A 143 15.06 -1.39 -5.81
N ALA A 144 15.45 -2.65 -5.59
CA ALA A 144 16.55 -3.29 -6.32
C ALA A 144 16.24 -3.37 -7.83
N ALA A 145 15.04 -3.81 -8.20
CA ALA A 145 14.60 -3.89 -9.59
C ALA A 145 14.60 -2.51 -10.28
N ALA A 146 14.17 -1.46 -9.57
CA ALA A 146 14.21 -0.09 -10.08
C ALA A 146 15.65 0.36 -10.36
N CYS A 147 16.59 0.11 -9.44
CA CYS A 147 18.01 0.40 -9.63
C CYS A 147 18.60 -0.34 -10.83
N PHE A 148 18.33 -1.65 -10.96
CA PHE A 148 18.80 -2.43 -12.11
C PHE A 148 18.20 -1.91 -13.43
N GLN A 149 16.92 -1.57 -13.43
CA GLN A 149 16.25 -1.09 -14.63
C GLN A 149 16.82 0.25 -15.11
N MET A 150 17.09 1.13 -14.15
CA MET A 150 17.70 2.43 -14.35
C MET A 150 19.15 2.33 -14.84
N PHE A 151 19.92 1.36 -14.35
CA PHE A 151 21.23 1.03 -14.89
C PHE A 151 21.15 0.54 -16.34
N GLN A 152 20.18 -0.32 -16.67
CA GLN A 152 19.97 -0.76 -18.05
C GLN A 152 19.58 0.40 -18.98
N ILE A 153 18.78 1.35 -18.50
CA ILE A 153 18.45 2.59 -19.24
C ILE A 153 19.72 3.41 -19.49
N ALA A 154 20.62 3.52 -18.51
CA ALA A 154 21.84 4.29 -18.64
C ALA A 154 22.86 3.65 -19.60
N THR A 155 23.04 2.32 -19.54
CA THR A 155 24.15 1.62 -20.22
C THR A 155 23.76 0.94 -21.53
N SER A 156 22.60 0.30 -21.58
CA SER A 156 22.24 -0.68 -22.63
C SER A 156 21.10 -0.23 -23.55
N ALA A 157 20.51 0.93 -23.29
CA ALA A 157 19.40 1.48 -24.05
C ALA A 157 19.85 1.95 -25.44
N ASN A 158 19.89 1.02 -26.39
CA ASN A 158 20.19 1.29 -27.79
C ASN A 158 18.87 1.37 -28.58
N GLY A 159 18.45 2.58 -28.94
CA GLY A 159 17.24 2.84 -29.72
C GLY A 159 15.96 3.02 -28.89
N LEU A 160 14.97 3.71 -29.48
CA LEU A 160 13.76 4.18 -28.80
C LEU A 160 12.89 3.04 -28.22
N GLN A 161 12.83 1.90 -28.91
CA GLN A 161 11.97 0.78 -28.53
C GLN A 161 12.46 0.08 -27.25
N GLN A 162 13.78 -0.10 -27.09
CA GLN A 162 14.36 -0.76 -25.92
C GLN A 162 14.33 0.16 -24.69
N THR A 163 14.62 1.45 -24.88
CA THR A 163 14.44 2.47 -23.83
C THR A 163 12.98 2.52 -23.36
N GLY A 164 12.02 2.50 -24.29
CA GLY A 164 10.59 2.53 -23.97
C GLY A 164 10.15 1.33 -23.10
N LYS A 165 10.65 0.12 -23.40
CA LYS A 165 10.38 -1.09 -22.60
C LYS A 165 10.84 -0.94 -21.15
N PHE A 166 12.09 -0.51 -20.98
CA PHE A 166 12.70 -0.32 -19.68
C PHE A 166 12.03 0.78 -18.85
N CYS A 167 11.68 1.91 -19.48
CA CYS A 167 10.92 2.96 -18.82
C CYS A 167 9.51 2.50 -18.41
N CYS A 168 8.83 1.73 -19.27
CA CYS A 168 7.51 1.18 -18.96
C CYS A 168 7.56 0.24 -17.75
N TYR A 169 8.56 -0.65 -17.71
CA TYR A 169 8.79 -1.54 -16.57
C TYR A 169 9.07 -0.76 -15.27
N LEU A 170 9.99 0.21 -15.34
CA LEU A 170 10.31 1.07 -14.20
C LEU A 170 9.07 1.78 -13.67
N PHE A 171 8.27 2.36 -14.56
CA PHE A 171 7.05 3.05 -14.19
C PHE A 171 6.02 2.11 -13.55
N ALA A 172 5.86 0.88 -14.07
CA ALA A 172 4.97 -0.11 -13.49
C ALA A 172 5.35 -0.47 -12.05
N MET A 173 6.63 -0.74 -11.80
CA MET A 173 7.15 -1.07 -10.47
C MET A 173 6.98 0.10 -9.48
N LEU A 174 7.24 1.33 -9.93
CA LEU A 174 7.04 2.52 -9.11
C LEU A 174 5.55 2.78 -8.82
N ALA A 175 4.67 2.52 -9.78
CA ALA A 175 3.22 2.67 -9.60
C ALA A 175 2.68 1.65 -8.58
N GLU A 176 3.18 0.41 -8.57
CA GLU A 176 2.84 -0.59 -7.56
C GLU A 176 3.26 -0.17 -6.15
N LEU A 177 4.48 0.31 -5.99
CA LEU A 177 4.95 0.85 -4.71
C LEU A 177 4.12 2.07 -4.27
N TYR A 178 3.84 2.97 -5.20
CA TYR A 178 3.04 4.16 -4.92
C TYR A 178 1.65 3.82 -4.40
N VAL A 179 0.97 2.85 -5.01
CA VAL A 179 -0.38 2.43 -4.58
C VAL A 179 -0.33 1.88 -3.15
N ASN A 180 0.63 1.03 -2.83
CA ASN A 180 0.79 0.51 -1.47
C ASN A 180 1.03 1.63 -0.44
N CYS A 181 1.94 2.55 -0.74
CA CYS A 181 2.20 3.71 0.12
C CYS A 181 0.99 4.63 0.25
N TRP A 182 0.20 4.82 -0.82
CA TRP A 182 -1.03 5.62 -0.79
C TRP A 182 -2.05 5.06 0.19
N PHE A 183 -2.33 3.76 0.13
CA PHE A 183 -3.29 3.14 1.04
C PHE A 183 -2.81 3.14 2.50
N GLY A 184 -1.49 3.00 2.73
CA GLY A 184 -0.90 3.17 4.06
C GLY A 184 -1.06 4.60 4.59
N ASP A 185 -0.83 5.60 3.75
CA ASP A 185 -0.97 7.02 4.09
C ASP A 185 -2.44 7.43 4.36
N ASP A 186 -3.37 6.92 3.55
CA ASP A 186 -4.81 7.11 3.77
C ASP A 186 -5.27 6.51 5.11
N LEU A 187 -4.68 5.39 5.54
CA LEU A 187 -4.95 4.79 6.85
C LEU A 187 -4.42 5.66 7.99
N ILE A 188 -3.20 6.18 7.86
CA ILE A 188 -2.58 7.10 8.84
C ILE A 188 -3.46 8.34 9.00
N THR A 189 -3.82 8.97 7.88
CA THR A 189 -4.67 10.17 7.84
C THR A 189 -6.04 9.93 8.49
N GLU A 190 -6.69 8.81 8.19
CA GLU A 190 -7.98 8.48 8.82
C GLU A 190 -7.83 8.22 10.33
N SER A 191 -6.71 7.65 10.77
CA SER A 191 -6.42 7.49 12.19
C SER A 191 -6.22 8.82 12.91
N GLU A 192 -5.60 9.80 12.27
CA GLU A 192 -5.45 11.16 12.83
C GLU A 192 -6.80 11.88 12.90
N ASN A 193 -7.64 11.73 11.87
CA ASN A 193 -8.99 12.27 11.84
C ASN A 193 -9.86 11.74 13.00
N LEU A 194 -9.63 10.50 13.43
CA LEU A 194 -10.30 9.95 14.61
C LEU A 194 -9.95 10.71 15.90
N ALA A 195 -8.70 11.16 16.06
CA ALA A 195 -8.29 11.95 17.21
C ALA A 195 -8.98 13.33 17.23
N LEU A 196 -9.08 13.97 16.06
CA LEU A 196 -9.81 15.23 15.89
C LEU A 196 -11.30 15.06 16.18
N ALA A 197 -11.93 14.02 15.64
CA ALA A 197 -13.34 13.74 15.89
C ALA A 197 -13.63 13.43 17.37
N ALA A 198 -12.72 12.73 18.05
CA ALA A 198 -12.82 12.51 19.48
C ALA A 198 -12.71 13.83 20.27
N TYR A 199 -11.80 14.74 19.87
CA TYR A 199 -11.66 16.07 20.48
C TYR A 199 -12.94 16.92 20.35
N ASP A 200 -13.50 16.99 19.14
CA ASP A 200 -14.76 17.70 18.90
C ASP A 200 -15.91 17.09 19.71
N ALA A 201 -15.95 15.76 19.80
CA ALA A 201 -16.93 15.06 20.62
C ALA A 201 -16.80 15.42 22.11
N VAL A 202 -15.58 15.48 22.68
CA VAL A 202 -15.36 15.88 24.08
C VAL A 202 -15.93 17.27 24.34
N THR A 203 -15.70 18.19 23.41
CA THR A 203 -16.17 19.58 23.52
C THR A 203 -17.69 19.66 23.47
N SER A 204 -18.34 18.91 22.57
CA SER A 204 -19.80 18.85 22.47
C SER A 204 -20.49 18.17 23.67
N LEU A 205 -19.80 17.24 24.34
CA LEU A 205 -20.32 16.45 25.45
C LEU A 205 -20.07 17.11 26.81
N HIS A 206 -19.94 18.44 26.87
CA HIS A 206 -19.57 19.16 28.08
C HIS A 206 -20.57 19.00 29.23
N GLY A 207 -21.85 18.76 28.94
CA GLY A 207 -22.90 18.50 29.94
C GLY A 207 -23.03 17.04 30.40
N CYS A 208 -22.21 16.12 29.88
CA CYS A 208 -22.29 14.69 30.23
C CYS A 208 -21.56 14.33 31.54
N PRO A 209 -21.94 13.19 32.17
CA PRO A 209 -21.27 12.68 33.36
C PRO A 209 -19.78 12.39 33.12
N ILE A 210 -19.01 12.46 34.21
CA ILE A 210 -17.54 12.35 34.21
C ILE A 210 -17.06 11.01 33.62
N SER A 211 -17.83 9.92 33.78
CA SER A 211 -17.51 8.61 33.21
C SER A 211 -17.38 8.63 31.69
N ILE A 212 -18.32 9.27 31.00
CA ILE A 212 -18.37 9.37 29.53
C ILE A 212 -17.21 10.23 29.03
N LYS A 213 -16.96 11.38 29.69
CA LYS A 213 -15.83 12.26 29.37
C LYS A 213 -14.50 11.53 29.52
N ARG A 214 -14.33 10.76 30.60
CA ARG A 214 -13.10 10.00 30.85
C ARG A 214 -12.85 8.95 29.76
N SER A 215 -13.88 8.19 29.37
CA SER A 215 -13.75 7.20 28.29
C SER A 215 -13.37 7.84 26.95
N LEU A 216 -13.95 8.99 26.63
CA LEU A 216 -13.65 9.71 25.39
C LEU A 216 -12.25 10.35 25.40
N LEU A 217 -11.80 10.87 26.55
CA LEU A 217 -10.42 11.34 26.72
C LEU A 217 -9.40 10.22 26.55
N LEU A 218 -9.68 9.02 27.09
CA LEU A 218 -8.82 7.85 26.88
C LEU A 218 -8.77 7.44 25.41
N LEU A 219 -9.91 7.46 24.72
CA LEU A 219 -9.99 7.21 23.28
C LEU A 219 -9.16 8.24 22.49
N MET A 220 -9.34 9.53 22.78
CA MET A 220 -8.58 10.62 22.16
C MET A 220 -7.07 10.46 22.40
N GLN A 221 -6.66 10.21 23.64
CA GLN A 221 -5.25 10.00 23.99
C GLN A 221 -4.65 8.81 23.24
N ARG A 222 -5.42 7.73 23.02
CA ARG A 222 -4.94 6.59 22.23
C ARG A 222 -4.89 6.91 20.73
N ALA A 223 -5.89 7.63 20.21
CA ALA A 223 -6.01 7.99 18.81
C ALA A 223 -4.95 9.01 18.35
N GLN A 224 -4.40 9.83 19.26
CA GLN A 224 -3.26 10.71 18.99
C GLN A 224 -1.99 9.97 18.52
N ARG A 225 -1.91 8.65 18.73
CA ARG A 225 -0.88 7.81 18.14
C ARG A 225 -1.47 7.16 16.88
N PRO A 226 -1.17 7.69 15.68
CA PRO A 226 -1.79 7.22 14.45
C PRO A 226 -1.45 5.75 14.19
N LEU A 227 -2.40 5.03 13.61
CA LEU A 227 -2.21 3.67 13.11
C LEU A 227 -1.39 3.75 11.83
N CYS A 228 -0.15 3.27 11.90
CA CYS A 228 0.78 3.21 10.79
C CYS A 228 1.19 1.76 10.57
N ILE A 229 1.09 1.28 9.33
CA ILE A 229 1.62 -0.03 8.94
C ILE A 229 3.06 0.19 8.46
N THR A 230 4.00 -0.51 9.06
CA THR A 230 5.40 -0.46 8.64
C THR A 230 5.78 -1.70 7.82
N ALA A 231 6.74 -1.53 6.93
CA ALA A 231 7.39 -2.63 6.23
C ALA A 231 8.36 -3.33 7.20
N GLY A 232 7.85 -4.27 7.99
CA GLY A 232 8.64 -5.11 8.89
C GLY A 232 9.41 -4.33 9.97
N GLY A 233 8.92 -3.16 10.38
CA GLY A 233 9.54 -2.29 11.38
C GLY A 233 10.59 -1.31 10.85
N PHE A 234 10.94 -1.34 9.55
CA PHE A 234 12.02 -0.50 9.01
C PHE A 234 11.56 0.89 8.57
N PHE A 235 10.49 0.96 7.77
CA PHE A 235 9.94 2.23 7.30
C PHE A 235 8.42 2.18 7.23
N PRO A 236 7.73 3.30 7.52
CA PRO A 236 6.29 3.39 7.41
C PRO A 236 5.86 3.34 5.93
N LEU A 237 4.75 2.67 5.64
CA LEU A 237 4.09 2.80 4.33
C LEU A 237 3.38 4.16 4.27
N SER A 238 4.14 5.19 3.91
CA SER A 238 3.66 6.55 3.74
C SER A 238 4.09 7.13 2.39
N ARG A 239 3.43 8.21 1.98
CA ARG A 239 3.82 8.93 0.76
C ARG A 239 5.25 9.50 0.88
N GLU A 240 5.66 9.89 2.08
CA GLU A 240 7.03 10.36 2.34
C GLU A 240 8.07 9.28 2.07
N SER A 241 7.84 8.04 2.52
CA SER A 241 8.74 6.91 2.26
C SER A 241 8.85 6.63 0.75
N PHE A 242 7.76 6.74 0.00
CA PHE A 242 7.79 6.61 -1.46
C PHE A 242 8.67 7.68 -2.13
N VAL A 243 8.50 8.95 -1.73
CA VAL A 243 9.32 10.06 -2.25
C VAL A 243 10.80 9.86 -1.90
N ALA A 244 11.10 9.36 -0.70
CA ALA A 244 12.46 9.02 -0.30
C ALA A 244 13.08 7.95 -1.23
N VAL A 245 12.34 6.88 -1.53
CA VAL A 245 12.79 5.84 -2.47
C VAL A 245 13.03 6.41 -3.87
N LEU A 246 12.14 7.28 -4.37
CA LEU A 246 12.31 7.94 -5.66
C LEU A 246 13.57 8.82 -5.70
N ASN A 247 13.79 9.63 -4.67
CA ASN A 247 14.94 10.53 -4.59
C ASN A 247 16.25 9.74 -4.59
N VAL A 248 16.33 8.69 -3.76
CA VAL A 248 17.50 7.80 -3.71
C VAL A 248 17.76 7.17 -5.07
N SER A 249 16.72 6.62 -5.70
CA SER A 249 16.83 6.02 -7.05
C SER A 249 17.33 7.04 -8.08
N TYR A 250 16.75 8.24 -8.10
CA TYR A 250 17.16 9.31 -9.01
C TYR A 250 18.61 9.77 -8.77
N SER A 251 19.05 9.90 -7.52
CA SER A 251 20.44 10.21 -7.21
C SER A 251 21.39 9.15 -7.75
N PHE A 252 21.07 7.86 -7.58
CA PHE A 252 21.85 6.78 -8.19
C PHE A 252 21.88 6.86 -9.72
N PHE A 253 20.75 7.17 -10.37
CA PHE A 253 20.71 7.39 -11.82
C PHE A 253 21.65 8.51 -12.27
N ALA A 254 21.57 9.66 -11.60
CA ALA A 254 22.34 10.84 -11.95
C ALA A 254 23.83 10.58 -11.84
N ILE A 255 24.26 9.87 -10.78
CA ILE A 255 25.64 9.44 -10.59
C ILE A 255 26.09 8.52 -11.73
N LEU A 256 25.32 7.48 -12.05
CA LEU A 256 25.64 6.55 -13.14
C LEU A 256 25.73 7.25 -14.50
N ARG A 257 24.84 8.22 -14.75
CA ARG A 257 24.86 9.01 -15.98
C ARG A 257 26.08 9.92 -16.06
N ASN A 258 26.52 10.51 -14.95
CA ASN A 258 27.73 11.32 -14.91
C ASN A 258 28.98 10.48 -15.23
N PHE A 259 29.14 9.30 -14.60
CA PHE A 259 30.26 8.40 -14.92
C PHE A 259 30.31 8.02 -16.40
N LYS A 260 29.17 7.67 -17.00
CA LYS A 260 29.10 7.34 -18.43
C LYS A 260 29.50 8.53 -19.34
N ASN A 261 29.18 9.76 -18.94
CA ASN A 261 29.56 10.96 -19.69
C ASN A 261 31.04 11.32 -19.54
N GLU A 262 31.69 10.93 -18.44
CA GLU A 262 33.13 11.15 -18.23
C GLU A 262 34.00 10.15 -19.03
N ASP A 263 33.47 8.96 -19.33
CA ASP A 263 34.14 7.92 -20.12
C ASP A 263 34.01 8.11 -21.66
N GLN A 264 33.31 9.14 -22.15
CA GLN A 264 33.12 9.48 -23.57
C GLN A 264 33.93 10.72 -23.99
#